data_AF-A0A4R6M3M5-F1
#
_entry.id   AF-A0A4R6M3M5-F1
#
_cell.length_a   1.000
_cell.length_b   1.000
_cell.length_c   1.000
_cell.angle_alpha   90.00
_cell.angle_beta   90.00
_cell.angle_gamma   90.00
#
_symmetry.space_group_name_H-M   'P 1'
#
loop_
_entity.id
_entity.type
_entity.pdbx_description
1 polymer ?
#
loop_
_entity_poly.entity_id
_entity_poly.type
_entity_poly.pdbx_seq_one_letter_code
_entity_poly.pdbx_strand_id
1 'polypeptide(L)' 'MASKGARDLIRMVSSAGTGHFYTTDKNKRNTPDKLEMKKFDPVVRKHVMYKEAKIK' A
#
# COMPACT_ATOMS: atom_id res chain seq x y z
N MET A 1 19.29 20.86 2.51
CA MET A 1 19.20 19.41 2.77
C MET A 1 17.75 19.08 3.11
N ALA A 2 16.97 18.48 2.20
CA ALA A 2 15.60 18.10 2.50
C ALA A 2 15.61 16.99 3.55
N SER A 3 15.14 17.29 4.76
CA SER A 3 14.98 16.30 5.82
C SER A 3 14.10 15.18 5.29
N LYS A 4 14.58 13.93 5.42
CA LYS A 4 13.85 12.72 5.04
C LYS A 4 12.54 12.74 5.83
N GLY A 5 11.46 13.22 5.21
CA GLY A 5 10.18 13.45 5.86
C GLY A 5 9.67 12.15 6.49
N ALA A 6 8.80 12.25 7.50
CA ALA A 6 8.21 11.11 8.21
C ALA A 6 7.26 10.25 7.35
N ARG A 7 7.49 10.20 6.03
CA ARG A 7 6.77 9.45 5.02
C ARG A 7 7.60 8.24 4.64
N ASP A 8 7.06 7.06 4.91
CA ASP A 8 7.63 5.79 4.49
C ASP A 8 6.92 5.29 3.25
N LEU A 9 7.69 4.75 2.31
CA LEU A 9 7.13 4.11 1.14
C LEU A 9 6.59 2.73 1.55
N ILE A 10 5.31 2.49 1.31
CA ILE A 10 4.64 1.21 1.57
C ILE A 10 4.17 0.59 0.26
N ARG A 11 4.04 -0.74 0.26
CA ARG A 11 3.37 -1.48 -0.83
C ARG A 11 1.98 -1.87 -0.37
N MET A 12 1.03 -1.76 -1.27
CA MET A 12 -0.31 -2.31 -1.10
C MET A 12 -0.40 -3.52 -1.99
N VAL A 13 -0.50 -4.71 -1.39
CA VAL A 13 -0.52 -6.00 -2.10
C VAL A 13 -1.97 -6.45 -2.26
N SER A 14 -2.35 -6.85 -3.48
CA SER A 14 -3.67 -7.40 -3.76
C SER A 14 -3.91 -8.67 -2.95
N SER A 15 -5.04 -8.75 -2.24
CA SER A 15 -5.46 -9.95 -1.54
C SER A 15 -5.90 -11.08 -2.48
N ALA A 16 -6.03 -10.81 -3.78
CA ALA A 16 -6.43 -11.78 -4.79
C ALA A 16 -5.28 -12.68 -5.27
N GLY A 17 -4.06 -12.51 -4.76
CA GLY A 17 -2.92 -13.38 -5.07
C GLY A 17 -2.37 -13.22 -6.50
N THR A 18 -2.73 -12.14 -7.19
CA THR A 18 -2.35 -11.86 -8.58
C THR A 18 -0.92 -11.33 -8.75
N GLY A 19 -0.21 -11.09 -7.64
CA GLY A 19 1.10 -10.44 -7.65
C GLY A 19 1.05 -8.94 -7.95
N HIS A 20 -0.14 -8.36 -8.20
CA HIS A 20 -0.29 -6.93 -8.42
C HIS A 20 -0.14 -6.16 -7.10
N PHE A 21 0.63 -5.06 -7.15
CA PHE A 21 0.82 -4.18 -6.02
C PHE A 21 0.85 -2.72 -6.45
N TYR A 22 0.40 -1.85 -5.57
CA TYR A 22 0.60 -0.41 -5.68
C TYR A 22 1.68 0.03 -4.70
N THR A 23 2.38 1.11 -5.03
CA THR A 23 3.28 1.81 -4.10
C THR A 23 2.61 3.11 -3.67
N THR A 24 2.62 3.39 -2.38
CA THR A 24 2.07 4.63 -1.81
C THR A 24 2.98 5.12 -0.70
N ASP A 25 3.08 6.44 -0.51
CA ASP A 25 3.72 7.00 0.67
C ASP A 25 2.73 7.04 1.84
N LYS A 26 3.19 6.63 3.02
CA LYS A 26 2.40 6.67 4.25
C LYS A 26 3.16 7.42 5.32
N ASN A 27 2.48 8.34 5.99
CA ASN A 27 3.03 9.04 7.12
C ASN A 27 2.82 8.22 8.40
N LYS A 28 3.88 7.55 8.90
CA LYS A 28 3.82 6.73 10.11
C LYS A 28 3.38 7.50 11.36
N ARG A 29 3.52 8.83 11.39
CA ARG A 29 3.10 9.66 12.53
C ARG A 29 1.59 9.86 12.62
N ASN A 30 0.90 9.95 11.48
CA ASN A 30 -0.54 10.22 11.46
C ASN A 30 -1.35 8.91 11.41
N THR A 31 -0.84 7.90 10.69
CA THR A 31 -1.52 6.60 10.57
C THR A 31 -0.62 5.46 11.08
N PRO A 32 -0.71 5.13 12.39
CA PRO A 32 0.04 4.00 12.94
C PRO A 32 -0.52 2.64 12.50
N ASP A 33 -1.83 2.55 12.21
CA ASP A 33 -2.50 1.28 11.90
C ASP A 33 -2.29 0.82 10.47
N LYS A 34 -2.38 -0.50 10.23
CA LYS A 34 -2.24 -1.09 8.88
C LYS A 34 -3.33 -0.57 7.96
N LEU A 35 -2.95 -0.08 6.77
CA LEU A 35 -3.92 0.34 5.76
C LEU A 35 -4.47 -0.88 5.02
N GLU A 36 -5.80 -0.94 4.95
CA GLU A 36 -6.52 -1.83 4.05
C GLU A 36 -7.46 -0.99 3.18
N MET A 37 -7.30 -1.06 1.86
CA MET A 37 -8.14 -0.31 0.92
C MET A 37 -8.65 -1.19 -0.19
N LYS A 38 -9.90 -0.99 -0.63
CA LYS A 38 -10.39 -1.62 -1.85
C LYS A 38 -9.84 -0.87 -3.06
N LYS A 39 -9.04 -1.54 -3.87
CA LYS A 39 -8.53 -1.00 -5.15
C LYS A 39 -8.81 -1.98 -6.27
N PHE A 40 -8.81 -1.46 -7.49
CA PHE A 40 -8.95 -2.28 -8.67
C PHE A 40 -7.72 -3.18 -8.85
N ASP A 41 -7.95 -4.45 -9.17
CA ASP A 41 -6.91 -5.36 -9.62
C ASP A 41 -7.07 -5.57 -11.13
N PRO A 42 -6.10 -5.16 -11.97
CA PRO A 42 -6.20 -5.29 -13.41
C PRO A 42 -6.18 -6.73 -13.90
N VAL A 43 -5.69 -7.69 -13.09
CA VAL A 43 -5.61 -9.10 -13.45
C VAL A 43 -6.96 -9.78 -13.27
N VAL A 44 -7.63 -9.57 -12.14
CA VAL A 44 -9.00 -10.11 -11.90
C VAL A 44 -10.10 -9.21 -12.48
N ARG A 45 -9.76 -7.97 -12.84
CA ARG A 45 -10.67 -6.91 -13.29
C ARG A 45 -11.80 -6.63 -12.29
N LYS A 46 -11.47 -6.71 -10.99
CA LYS A 46 -12.41 -6.48 -9.89
C LYS A 46 -11.76 -5.61 -8.82
N HIS A 47 -12.59 -4.92 -8.05
CA HIS A 47 -12.11 -4.23 -6.85
C HIS A 47 -11.95 -5.26 -5.74
N VAL A 48 -10.71 -5.43 -5.30
CA VAL A 48 -10.33 -6.38 -4.26
C VAL A 48 -9.67 -5.63 -3.10
N MET A 49 -9.56 -6.30 -1.96
CA MET A 49 -8.88 -5.72 -0.81
C MET A 49 -7.38 -5.67 -1.09
N TYR A 50 -6.77 -4.53 -0.83
CA TYR A 50 -5.33 -4.38 -0.84
C TYR A 50 -4.84 -4.19 0.59
N LYS A 51 -3.84 -4.97 0.98
CA LYS A 51 -3.25 -4.95 2.32
C LYS A 51 -1.88 -4.30 2.30
N GLU A 52 -1.60 -3.50 3.31
CA GLU A 52 -0.29 -2.89 3.51
C GLU A 52 0.79 -3.95 3.76
N ALA A 53 1.87 -3.87 2.99
CA ALA A 53 3.11 -4.59 3.16
C ALA A 53 4.27 -3.59 3.23
N LYS A 54 5.22 -3.83 4.14
CA LYS A 54 6.42 -3.00 4.24
C LYS A 54 7.31 -3.24 3.03
N ILE A 55 7.80 -2.16 2.43
CA ILE A 55 8.97 -2.22 1.56
C ILE A 55 10.16 -2.40 2.50
N LYS A 56 10.96 -3.44 2.24
CA LYS A 56 12.15 -3.76 3.05
C LYS A 56 13.15 -2.61 3.04
#